data_AF-A0A413LEC3-F1
#
_entry.id   AF-A0A413LEC3-F1
#
_cell.length_a   1.000
_cell.length_b   1.000
_cell.length_c   1.000
_cell.angle_alpha   90.00
_cell.angle_beta   90.00
_cell.angle_gamma   90.00
#
_symmetry.space_group_name_H-M   'P 1'
#
loop_
_entity.id
_entity.type
_entity.pdbx_description
1 polymer ?
#
loop_
_entity_poly.entity_id
_entity_poly.type
_entity_poly.pdbx_seq_one_letter_code
_entity_poly.pdbx_strand_id
1 'polypeptide(L)'
;MSVETILEEGRVQVKHSASNQILDMKPNDCVTFNKQMNTFSTKQVDPLVATMWRSGKYSFHSTPFPEFAQTLERGFGVTFIIENPDVASRHFTGEFIRGESIDEILNILKISSKLNYQKKDNIITIR
;
A
#
# COMPACT_ATOMS: atom_id res chain seq x y z
N MET A 1 -13.69 -1.88 -3.39
CA MET A 1 -12.50 -2.77 -3.49
C MET A 1 -11.93 -2.66 -4.90
N SER A 2 -10.65 -2.38 -5.04
CA SER A 2 -9.93 -2.26 -6.32
C SER A 2 -8.78 -3.26 -6.41
N VAL A 3 -8.29 -3.52 -7.62
CA VAL A 3 -7.04 -4.24 -7.88
C VAL A 3 -6.17 -3.35 -8.74
N GLU A 4 -4.88 -3.30 -8.47
CA GLU A 4 -3.92 -2.47 -9.20
C GLU A 4 -2.81 -3.35 -9.80
N THR A 5 -2.32 -2.97 -10.97
CA THR A 5 -1.19 -3.61 -11.65
C THR A 5 -0.35 -2.55 -12.35
N ILE A 6 0.97 -2.66 -12.23
CA ILE A 6 1.93 -1.70 -12.78
C ILE A 6 2.91 -2.46 -13.67
N LEU A 7 3.13 -1.97 -14.89
CA LEU A 7 4.06 -2.57 -15.84
C LEU A 7 5.40 -1.82 -15.83
N GLU A 8 6.46 -2.51 -15.43
CA GLU A 8 7.82 -1.97 -15.38
C GLU A 8 8.54 -2.11 -16.73
N GLU A 9 8.50 -3.30 -17.31
CA GLU A 9 9.10 -3.59 -18.62
C GLU A 9 8.29 -4.62 -19.41
N GLY A 10 8.47 -4.66 -20.72
CA GLY A 10 7.79 -5.61 -21.60
C GLY A 10 6.38 -5.18 -22.01
N ARG A 11 5.46 -6.15 -22.14
CA ARG A 11 4.09 -5.94 -22.61
C ARG A 11 3.14 -6.87 -21.86
N VAL A 12 2.09 -6.30 -21.27
CA VAL A 12 1.05 -7.05 -20.57
C VAL A 12 -0.31 -6.71 -21.16
N GLN A 13 -1.17 -7.71 -21.31
CA GLN A 13 -2.58 -7.52 -21.66
C GLN A 13 -3.45 -7.93 -20.46
N VAL A 14 -4.27 -7.00 -19.98
CA VAL A 14 -5.24 -7.23 -18.90
C VAL A 14 -6.59 -7.51 -19.52
N LYS A 15 -7.19 -8.65 -19.17
CA LYS A 15 -8.52 -9.05 -19.62
C LYS A 15 -9.47 -9.17 -18.44
N HIS A 16 -10.61 -8.49 -18.50
CA HIS A 16 -11.71 -8.76 -17.58
C HIS A 16 -12.64 -9.82 -18.19
N SER A 17 -12.71 -10.99 -17.55
CA SER A 17 -13.44 -12.15 -18.07
C SER A 17 -14.95 -11.95 -18.18
N ALA A 18 -15.57 -11.11 -17.32
CA ALA A 18 -17.01 -10.90 -17.32
C ALA A 18 -17.48 -9.82 -18.32
N SER A 19 -16.71 -8.75 -18.53
CA SER A 19 -17.06 -7.68 -19.49
C SER A 19 -16.40 -7.82 -20.85
N ASN A 20 -15.52 -8.82 -21.02
CA ASN A 20 -14.68 -9.02 -22.21
C ASN A 20 -13.81 -7.80 -22.59
N GLN A 21 -13.65 -6.85 -21.66
CA GLN A 21 -12.78 -5.70 -21.85
C GLN A 21 -11.33 -6.16 -21.83
N ILE A 22 -10.56 -5.61 -22.76
CA ILE A 22 -9.13 -5.87 -22.94
C ILE A 22 -8.41 -4.53 -22.86
N LEU A 23 -7.32 -4.50 -22.11
CA LEU A 23 -6.46 -3.35 -21.97
C LEU A 23 -5.00 -3.77 -22.16
N ASP A 24 -4.34 -3.22 -23.17
CA ASP A 24 -2.91 -3.40 -23.37
C ASP A 24 -2.15 -2.36 -22.56
N MET A 25 -1.25 -2.83 -21.69
CA MET A 25 -0.38 -1.98 -20.88
C MET A 25 0.92 -1.69 -21.63
N LYS A 26 1.39 -0.44 -21.50
CA LYS A 26 2.75 -0.03 -21.86
C LYS A 26 3.60 0.07 -20.59
N PRO A 27 4.94 -0.01 -20.69
CA PRO A 27 5.81 0.32 -19.57
C PRO A 27 5.43 1.67 -18.96
N ASN A 28 5.46 1.75 -17.63
CA ASN A 28 5.05 2.87 -16.78
C ASN A 28 3.53 3.07 -16.62
N ASP A 29 2.71 2.21 -17.21
CA ASP A 29 1.28 2.24 -16.94
C ASP A 29 0.94 1.56 -15.62
N CYS A 30 0.13 2.25 -14.82
CA CYS A 30 -0.57 1.72 -13.67
C CYS A 30 -2.05 1.61 -14.01
N VAL A 31 -2.57 0.38 -14.00
CA VAL A 31 -3.97 0.06 -14.26
C VAL A 31 -4.64 -0.28 -12.95
N THR A 32 -5.72 0.43 -12.64
CA THR A 32 -6.59 0.13 -11.50
C THR A 32 -7.93 -0.37 -12.02
N PHE A 33 -8.37 -1.53 -11.55
CA PHE A 33 -9.70 -2.05 -11.81
C PHE A 33 -10.59 -1.86 -10.58
N ASN A 34 -11.65 -1.08 -10.73
CA ASN A 34 -12.66 -0.88 -9.69
C ASN A 34 -13.74 -1.96 -9.81
N LYS A 35 -13.77 -2.91 -8.86
CA LYS A 35 -14.70 -4.04 -8.87
C LYS A 35 -16.17 -3.64 -8.69
N GLN A 36 -16.46 -2.48 -8.08
CA GLN A 36 -17.83 -2.02 -7.84
C GLN A 36 -18.41 -1.34 -9.08
N MET A 37 -17.59 -0.50 -9.73
CA MET A 37 -18.00 0.22 -10.93
C MET A 37 -17.78 -0.59 -12.22
N ASN A 38 -17.03 -1.69 -12.14
CA ASN A 38 -16.65 -2.50 -13.29
C ASN A 38 -15.90 -1.69 -14.36
N THR A 39 -15.01 -0.79 -13.89
CA THR A 39 -14.26 0.14 -14.75
C THR A 39 -12.75 0.00 -14.54
N PHE A 40 -12.01 0.20 -15.63
CA PHE A 40 -10.57 0.41 -15.60
C PHE A 40 -10.25 1.90 -15.55
N SER A 41 -9.24 2.27 -14.78
CA SER A 41 -8.53 3.53 -14.94
C SER A 41 -7.05 3.23 -15.21
N THR A 42 -6.44 4.06 -16.06
CA THR A 42 -5.01 3.97 -16.36
C THR A 42 -4.37 5.31 -16.05
N LYS A 43 -3.23 5.29 -15.36
CA LYS A 43 -2.39 6.46 -15.11
C LYS A 43 -0.94 6.10 -15.39
N GLN A 44 -0.17 7.08 -15.84
CA GLN A 44 1.29 6.96 -15.87
C GLN A 44 1.82 7.14 -14.45
N VAL A 45 2.68 6.23 -14.02
CA VAL A 45 3.41 6.33 -12.74
C VAL A 45 4.87 6.10 -13.00
N ASP A 46 5.73 6.64 -12.13
CA ASP A 46 7.10 6.17 -12.04
C ASP A 46 7.06 4.73 -11.46
N PRO A 47 7.36 3.69 -12.27
CA PRO A 47 7.34 2.33 -11.77
C PRO A 47 8.33 2.15 -10.65
N LEU A 48 9.45 2.89 -10.66
CA LEU A 48 10.50 2.77 -9.68
C LEU A 48 9.98 3.09 -8.28
N VAL A 49 9.15 4.14 -8.16
CA VAL A 49 8.46 4.54 -6.91
C VAL A 49 7.48 3.45 -6.47
N ALA A 50 6.71 2.91 -7.42
CA ALA A 50 5.68 1.93 -7.12
C ALA A 50 6.20 0.49 -6.95
N THR A 51 7.42 0.19 -7.40
CA THR A 51 8.13 -1.08 -7.19
C THR A 51 9.22 -0.97 -6.15
N MET A 52 9.42 0.18 -5.47
CA MET A 52 10.41 0.32 -4.39
C MET A 52 10.22 -0.75 -3.30
N TRP A 53 8.99 -1.23 -3.07
CA TRP A 53 8.72 -2.35 -2.18
C TRP A 53 9.48 -3.63 -2.57
N ARG A 54 9.72 -3.87 -3.88
CA ARG A 54 10.54 -4.98 -4.40
C ARG A 54 12.02 -4.76 -4.14
N SER A 55 12.49 -3.52 -4.33
CA SER A 55 13.86 -3.07 -4.06
C SER A 55 14.17 -2.95 -2.56
N GLY A 56 13.16 -3.16 -1.72
CA GLY A 56 13.30 -3.12 -0.28
C GLY A 56 13.33 -1.71 0.30
N LYS A 57 12.55 -0.79 -0.26
CA LYS A 57 12.29 0.53 0.34
C LYS A 57 10.79 0.79 0.34
N TYR A 58 10.24 1.16 1.48
CA TYR A 58 8.87 1.66 1.59
C TYR A 58 8.95 3.18 1.74
N SER A 59 8.50 3.93 0.74
CA SER A 59 8.41 5.39 0.82
C SER A 59 6.94 5.78 0.91
N PHE A 60 6.58 6.49 1.97
CA PHE A 60 5.25 7.03 2.21
C PHE A 60 5.33 8.54 2.18
N HIS A 61 4.45 9.17 1.40
CA HIS A 61 4.39 10.63 1.29
C HIS A 61 2.96 11.08 1.51
N SER A 62 2.70 11.66 2.69
CA SER A 62 1.37 12.09 3.12
C SER A 62 0.33 10.99 2.87
N THR A 63 0.63 9.76 3.27
CA THR A 63 -0.22 8.59 3.02
C THR A 63 -1.20 8.39 4.19
N PRO A 64 -2.52 8.22 3.94
CA PRO A 64 -3.49 7.93 5.00
C PRO A 64 -3.12 6.68 5.79
N PHE A 65 -3.36 6.69 7.12
CA PHE A 65 -3.02 5.55 7.98
C PHE A 65 -3.60 4.20 7.52
N PRO A 66 -4.84 4.10 7.03
CA PRO A 66 -5.36 2.82 6.55
C PRO A 66 -4.56 2.23 5.38
N GLU A 67 -4.09 3.07 4.44
CA GLU A 67 -3.27 2.64 3.31
C GLU A 67 -1.86 2.26 3.75
N PHE A 68 -1.30 3.03 4.68
CA PHE A 68 -0.03 2.75 5.33
C PHE A 68 -0.06 1.40 6.07
N ALA A 69 -1.08 1.18 6.92
CA ALA A 69 -1.26 -0.05 7.68
C ALA A 69 -1.36 -1.26 6.75
N GLN A 70 -2.20 -1.18 5.71
CA GLN A 70 -2.37 -2.27 4.75
C GLN A 70 -1.07 -2.65 4.03
N THR A 71 -0.18 -1.68 3.80
CA THR A 71 1.14 -1.93 3.20
C THR A 71 2.03 -2.71 4.17
N LEU A 72 2.01 -2.36 5.45
CA LEU A 72 2.76 -3.08 6.49
C LEU A 72 2.19 -4.49 6.74
N GLU A 73 0.87 -4.67 6.71
CA GLU A 73 0.24 -5.99 6.84
C GLU A 73 0.77 -6.96 5.78
N ARG A 74 0.83 -6.52 4.52
CA ARG A 74 1.37 -7.33 3.41
C ARG A 74 2.88 -7.55 3.52
N GLY A 75 3.63 -6.50 3.89
CA GLY A 75 5.08 -6.54 3.92
C GLY A 75 5.67 -7.35 5.08
N PHE A 76 4.96 -7.40 6.21
CA PHE A 76 5.46 -7.98 7.46
C PHE A 76 4.60 -9.11 8.02
N GLY A 77 3.46 -9.44 7.38
CA GLY A 77 2.58 -10.52 7.82
C GLY A 77 1.85 -10.22 9.14
N VAL A 78 1.57 -8.95 9.39
CA VAL A 78 0.85 -8.46 10.59
C VAL A 78 -0.58 -8.07 10.24
N THR A 79 -1.40 -7.84 11.25
CA THR A 79 -2.78 -7.33 11.15
C THR A 79 -2.93 -6.10 12.03
N PHE A 80 -3.46 -5.02 11.49
CA PHE A 80 -3.74 -3.79 12.24
C PHE A 80 -5.22 -3.74 12.65
N ILE A 81 -5.47 -3.41 13.92
CA ILE A 81 -6.81 -3.12 14.45
C ILE A 81 -6.82 -1.66 14.88
N ILE A 82 -7.65 -0.84 14.23
CA ILE A 82 -7.78 0.58 14.54
C ILE A 82 -8.98 0.76 15.46
N GLU A 83 -8.74 0.94 16.76
CA GLU A 83 -9.80 1.22 17.74
C GLU A 83 -10.09 2.73 17.82
N ASN A 84 -9.09 3.56 17.55
CA ASN A 84 -9.20 5.00 17.58
C ASN A 84 -9.53 5.57 16.18
N PRO A 85 -10.76 6.06 15.93
CA PRO A 85 -11.15 6.58 14.63
C PRO A 85 -10.38 7.84 14.23
N ASP A 86 -9.83 8.60 15.18
CA ASP A 86 -9.02 9.80 14.90
C ASP A 86 -7.69 9.46 14.21
N VAL A 87 -7.27 8.20 14.24
CA VAL A 87 -6.06 7.73 13.55
C VAL A 87 -6.30 7.57 12.06
N ALA A 88 -7.53 7.26 11.64
CA ALA A 88 -7.85 7.02 10.23
C ALA A 88 -7.66 8.27 9.35
N SER A 89 -7.76 9.48 9.93
CA SER A 89 -7.55 10.76 9.25
C SER A 89 -6.07 11.22 9.26
N ARG A 90 -5.18 10.50 9.95
CA ARG A 90 -3.76 10.87 10.03
C ARG A 90 -3.02 10.43 8.78
N HIS A 91 -2.10 11.29 8.37
CA HIS A 91 -1.26 11.07 7.21
C HIS A 91 0.18 10.84 7.68
N PHE A 92 0.86 9.88 7.04
CA PHE A 92 2.19 9.44 7.38
C PHE A 92 3.15 9.72 6.23
N THR A 93 4.28 10.31 6.58
CA THR A 93 5.39 10.56 5.67
C THR A 93 6.64 9.94 6.28
N GLY A 94 7.33 9.09 5.52
CA GLY A 94 8.51 8.40 6.01
C GLY A 94 9.03 7.38 5.01
N GLU A 95 10.32 7.10 5.12
CA GLU A 95 10.99 6.08 4.33
C GLU A 95 11.52 5.00 5.25
N PHE A 96 11.23 3.75 4.90
CA PHE A 96 11.67 2.57 5.64
C PHE A 96 12.45 1.65 4.70
N ILE A 97 13.49 1.00 5.20
CA ILE A 97 14.35 0.12 4.39
C ILE A 97 14.12 -1.33 4.81
N ARG A 98 14.16 -2.25 3.85
CA ARG A 98 14.02 -3.70 4.04
C ARG A 98 15.18 -4.18 4.89
N GLY A 99 14.85 -4.67 6.08
CA GLY A 99 15.79 -4.95 7.16
C GLY A 99 15.33 -4.34 8.47
N GLU A 100 14.61 -3.22 8.41
CA GLU A 100 13.91 -2.68 9.57
C GLU A 100 12.78 -3.61 9.99
N SER A 101 12.74 -3.91 11.27
CA SER A 101 11.69 -4.68 11.90
C SER A 101 10.40 -3.86 11.98
N ILE A 102 9.26 -4.54 11.97
CA ILE A 102 7.96 -3.89 12.23
C ILE A 102 7.97 -3.13 13.56
N ASP A 103 8.74 -3.59 14.54
CA ASP A 103 8.87 -2.94 15.85
C ASP A 103 9.58 -1.57 15.77
N GLU A 104 10.60 -1.44 14.93
CA GLU A 104 11.26 -0.15 14.68
C GLU A 104 10.31 0.85 14.01
N ILE A 105 9.56 0.38 13.01
CA ILE A 105 8.54 1.18 12.33
C ILE A 105 7.48 1.67 13.34
N LEU A 106 6.94 0.76 14.16
CA LEU A 106 5.95 1.10 15.19
C LEU A 106 6.50 2.08 16.25
N ASN A 107 7.77 1.95 16.61
CA ASN A 107 8.41 2.86 17.55
C ASN A 107 8.55 4.28 16.96
N ILE A 108 8.92 4.38 15.68
CA ILE A 108 8.95 5.67 14.96
C ILE A 108 7.55 6.28 14.92
N LEU A 109 6.50 5.49 14.62
CA LEU A 109 5.12 5.96 14.60
C LEU A 109 4.69 6.48 15.98
N LYS A 110 5.07 5.79 17.05
CA LYS A 110 4.80 6.23 18.42
C LYS A 110 5.44 7.59 18.73
N ILE A 111 6.67 7.80 18.30
CA ILE A 111 7.41 9.05 18.53
C ILE A 111 6.86 10.19 17.65
N SER A 112 6.69 9.95 16.35
CA SER A 112 6.34 10.99 15.37
C SER A 112 4.88 11.43 15.48
N SER A 113 3.97 10.50 15.80
CA SER A 113 2.52 10.75 15.76
C SER A 113 1.83 10.63 17.12
N LYS A 114 2.61 10.46 18.21
CA LYS A 114 2.09 10.24 19.59
C LYS A 114 1.01 9.15 19.65
N LEU A 115 1.16 8.14 18.79
CA LEU A 115 0.17 7.11 18.58
C LEU A 115 0.51 5.92 19.48
N ASN A 116 -0.46 5.50 20.29
CA ASN A 116 -0.27 4.37 21.18
C ASN A 116 -0.66 3.09 20.45
N TYR A 117 0.18 2.07 20.58
CA TYR A 117 -0.09 0.75 20.02
C TYR A 117 0.13 -0.34 21.06
N GLN A 118 -0.59 -1.44 20.91
CA GLN A 118 -0.33 -2.70 21.60
C GLN A 118 -0.09 -3.78 20.55
N LYS A 119 1.05 -4.47 20.64
CA LYS A 119 1.36 -5.62 19.81
C LYS A 119 1.10 -6.91 20.60
N LYS A 120 0.36 -7.84 20.02
CA LYS A 120 0.18 -9.20 20.51
C LYS A 120 0.34 -10.16 19.32
N ASP A 121 1.41 -10.93 19.32
CA ASP A 121 1.79 -11.79 18.20
C ASP A 121 1.90 -10.98 16.89
N ASN A 122 1.08 -11.32 15.89
CA ASN A 122 0.99 -10.62 14.61
C ASN A 122 -0.10 -9.54 14.60
N ILE A 123 -0.80 -9.29 15.70
CA ILE A 123 -1.87 -8.31 15.79
C ILE A 123 -1.34 -7.03 16.46
N ILE A 124 -1.53 -5.90 15.78
CA ILE A 124 -1.16 -4.57 16.24
C ILE A 124 -2.45 -3.76 16.43
N THR A 125 -2.80 -3.48 17.67
CA THR A 125 -3.97 -2.67 18.02
C THR A 125 -3.56 -1.23 18.26
N ILE A 126 -4.17 -0.29 17.55
CA ILE A 126 -3.95 1.14 17.69
C ILE A 126 -5.03 1.76 18.58
N ARG A 127 -4.59 2.51 19.60
CA ARG A 127 -5.43 3.18 20.61
C ARG A 127 -5.25 4.69 20.58
#